data_AF-A0A3C1H620-F1
#
_entry.id   AF-A0A3C1H620-F1
#
_cell.length_a   1.000
_cell.length_b   1.000
_cell.length_c   1.000
_cell.angle_alpha   90.00
_cell.angle_beta   90.00
_cell.angle_gamma   90.00
#
_symmetry.space_group_name_H-M   'P 1'
#
loop_
_entity.id
_entity.type
_entity.pdbx_description
1 polymer ?
#
loop_
_entity_poly.entity_id
_entity_poly.type
_entity_poly.pdbx_seq_one_letter_code
_entity_poly.pdbx_strand_id
1 'polypeptide(L)' 'KGIRAAVCTETYSAKYTRLHNNANVLCMGARVVGEGLAREILDTFLFTEFEGGRHQRRIDMIAELEK' A
#
# COMPACT_ATOMS: atom_id res chain seq x y z
N LYS A 1 -5.78 -0.05 15.28
CA LYS A 1 -6.31 -1.27 14.63
C LYS A 1 -6.86 -0.87 13.27
N GLY A 2 -6.72 -1.71 12.24
CA GLY A 2 -7.20 -1.49 10.88
C GLY A 2 -6.30 -0.66 9.97
N ILE A 3 -5.13 -0.22 10.43
CA ILE A 3 -4.19 0.60 9.64
C ILE A 3 -3.12 -0.29 9.04
N ARG A 4 -2.95 -0.18 7.72
CA ARG A 4 -1.92 -0.86 6.95
C ARG A 4 -1.16 0.19 6.17
N ALA A 5 -0.13 0.73 6.82
CA ALA A 5 0.76 1.72 6.24
C ALA A 5 1.88 1.05 5.47
N ALA A 6 2.15 1.53 4.26
CA ALA A 6 3.20 1.00 3.41
C ALA A 6 4.16 2.12 3.02
N VAL A 7 5.44 1.94 3.30
CA VAL A 7 6.49 2.79 2.76
C VAL A 7 6.78 2.38 1.32
N CYS A 8 6.71 3.32 0.39
CA CYS A 8 6.96 3.07 -1.02
C CYS A 8 8.02 4.04 -1.54
N THR A 9 8.96 3.51 -2.33
CA THR A 9 10.03 4.29 -2.98
C THR A 9 9.97 4.19 -4.51
N GLU A 10 9.03 3.43 -5.05
CA GLU A 10 8.80 3.20 -6.47
C GLU A 10 7.37 2.65 -6.70
N THR A 11 6.90 2.61 -7.95
CA THR A 11 5.50 2.34 -8.32
C THR A 11 5.05 0.87 -8.18
N TYR A 12 5.93 -0.11 -8.36
CA TYR A 12 5.66 -1.54 -8.14
C TYR A 12 5.21 -1.79 -6.70
N SER A 13 5.93 -1.27 -5.70
CA SER A 13 5.55 -1.39 -4.28
C SER A 13 4.22 -0.69 -4.02
N ALA A 14 4.01 0.49 -4.59
CA ALA A 14 2.74 1.23 -4.47
C ALA A 14 1.55 0.44 -5.04
N LYS A 15 1.73 -0.21 -6.20
CA LYS A 15 0.75 -1.08 -6.83
C LYS A 15 0.47 -2.29 -5.95
N TYR A 16 1.49 -3.07 -5.62
CA TYR A 16 1.29 -4.34 -4.95
C TYR A 16 0.86 -4.21 -3.49
N THR A 17 1.22 -3.11 -2.82
CA THR A 17 0.71 -2.86 -1.47
C THR A 17 -0.79 -2.56 -1.47
N ARG A 18 -1.32 -1.90 -2.51
CA ARG A 18 -2.78 -1.75 -2.70
C ARG A 18 -3.43 -3.06 -3.13
N LEU A 19 -2.89 -3.66 -4.20
CA LEU A 19 -3.44 -4.85 -4.85
C LEU A 19 -3.53 -6.06 -3.92
N HIS A 20 -2.49 -6.30 -3.10
CA HIS A 20 -2.41 -7.48 -2.23
C HIS A 20 -2.64 -7.15 -0.75
N ASN A 21 -2.14 -6.03 -0.26
CA ASN A 21 -2.20 -5.76 1.19
C ASN A 21 -3.37 -4.84 1.56
N ASN A 22 -4.13 -4.37 0.57
CA ASN A 22 -5.15 -3.33 0.73
C ASN A 22 -4.66 -2.19 1.64
N ALA A 23 -3.42 -1.73 1.43
CA ALA A 23 -2.85 -0.66 2.23
C ALA A 23 -3.74 0.59 2.16
N ASN A 24 -3.98 1.23 3.29
CA ASN A 24 -4.85 2.40 3.41
C ASN A 24 -4.09 3.67 3.81
N VAL A 25 -2.78 3.56 4.02
CA VAL A 25 -1.88 4.69 4.24
C VAL A 25 -0.64 4.50 3.37
N LEU A 26 -0.32 5.52 2.55
CA LEU A 26 0.92 5.60 1.79
C LEU A 26 1.92 6.44 2.57
N CYS A 27 3.12 5.89 2.77
CA CYS A 27 4.25 6.59 3.38
C CYS A 27 5.36 6.78 2.34
N MET A 28 5.94 7.98 2.30
CA MET A 28 7.07 8.30 1.41
C MET A 28 8.12 9.12 2.16
N GLY A 29 9.39 8.95 1.78
CA GLY A 29 10.49 9.71 2.35
C GLY A 29 10.87 10.90 1.47
N ALA A 30 10.70 12.12 1.99
CA ALA A 30 11.02 13.36 1.26
C ALA A 30 12.49 13.49 0.83
N ARG A 31 13.41 12.78 1.51
CA ARG A 31 14.85 12.73 1.16
C ARG A 31 15.24 11.50 0.33
N VAL A 32 14.28 10.65 -0.03
CA VAL A 32 14.51 9.38 -0.73
C VAL A 32 13.88 9.41 -2.11
N VAL A 33 12.69 10.00 -2.23
CA VAL A 33 11.90 10.02 -3.46
C VAL A 33 11.82 11.46 -3.98
N GLY A 34 12.23 11.67 -5.24
CA GLY A 34 12.06 12.96 -5.91
C GLY A 34 10.59 13.25 -6.24
N GLU A 35 10.21 14.53 -6.41
CA GLU A 35 8.81 14.94 -6.57
C GLU A 35 8.09 14.26 -7.75
N GLY A 36 8.75 14.14 -8.91
CA GLY A 36 8.16 13.47 -10.08
C GLY A 36 7.78 12.02 -9.80
N LEU A 37 8.72 11.24 -9.25
CA LEU A 37 8.47 9.85 -8.86
C LEU A 37 7.44 9.75 -7.72
N ALA A 38 7.44 10.70 -6.78
CA ALA A 38 6.46 10.72 -5.70
C ALA A 38 5.02 10.88 -6.22
N ARG A 39 4.81 11.67 -7.29
CA ARG A 39 3.51 11.81 -7.97
C ARG A 39 3.10 10.50 -8.66
N GLU A 40 4.03 9.84 -9.35
CA GLU A 40 3.75 8.53 -9.98
C GLU A 40 3.41 7.44 -8.96
N ILE A 41 4.11 7.42 -7.81
CA ILE A 41 3.82 6.52 -6.68
C ILE A 41 2.42 6.80 -6.13
N LEU A 42 2.09 8.09 -5.93
CA LEU A 42 0.78 8.52 -5.42
C LEU A 42 -0.34 8.08 -6.36
N ASP A 43 -0.22 8.36 -7.67
CA ASP A 43 -1.22 7.97 -8.67
C ASP A 43 -1.38 6.44 -8.69
N THR A 44 -0.27 5.70 -8.71
CA THR A 44 -0.31 4.24 -8.68
C THR A 44 -1.03 3.73 -7.42
N PHE A 45 -0.79 4.31 -6.25
CA PHE A 45 -1.44 3.91 -5.00
C PHE A 45 -2.94 4.27 -4.98
N LEU A 46 -3.32 5.43 -5.49
CA LEU A 46 -4.72 5.88 -5.50
C LEU A 46 -5.58 5.06 -6.46
N PHE A 47 -5.07 4.75 -7.64
CA PHE A 47 -5.84 4.11 -8.70
C PHE A 47 -5.70 2.58 -8.75
N THR A 48 -4.76 1.99 -8.00
CA THR A 48 -4.72 0.52 -7.88
C THR A 48 -5.81 0.03 -6.92
N GLU A 49 -6.74 -0.75 -7.46
CA GLU A 49 -7.78 -1.42 -6.68
C GLU A 49 -7.24 -2.67 -5.98
N PHE A 50 -7.92 -3.07 -4.90
CA PHE A 50 -7.59 -4.27 -4.16
C PHE A 50 -8.11 -5.52 -4.89
N GLU A 51 -7.26 -6.54 -5.09
CA GLU A 51 -7.63 -7.76 -5.84
C GLU A 51 -8.54 -8.72 -5.03
N GLY A 52 -8.56 -8.60 -3.69
CA GLY A 52 -9.37 -9.48 -2.86
C GLY A 52 -8.91 -10.95 -2.92
N GLY A 53 -9.87 -11.87 -2.98
CA GLY A 53 -9.61 -13.31 -3.11
C GLY A 53 -8.67 -13.86 -2.04
N ARG A 54 -7.55 -14.46 -2.46
CA ARG A 54 -6.56 -15.06 -1.54
C ARG A 54 -5.95 -14.04 -0.57
N HIS A 55 -5.95 -12.76 -0.93
CA HIS A 55 -5.33 -11.71 -0.15
C HIS A 55 -6.20 -11.25 1.01
N GLN A 56 -7.52 -11.31 0.87
CA GLN A 56 -8.44 -11.00 1.98
C GLN A 56 -8.18 -11.92 3.18
N ARG A 57 -7.97 -13.22 2.93
CA ARG A 57 -7.61 -14.19 3.98
C ARG A 57 -6.36 -13.76 4.78
N ARG A 58 -5.37 -13.15 4.13
CA ARG A 58 -4.14 -12.68 4.78
C ARG A 58 -4.39 -11.39 5.58
N ILE A 59 -5.26 -10.51 5.09
CA ILE A 59 -5.69 -9.31 5.82
C ILE A 59 -6.46 -9.71 7.08
N ASP A 60 -7.32 -10.73 7.00
CA ASP A 60 -8.08 -11.23 8.13
C ASP A 60 -7.14 -11.77 9.23
N MET A 61 -6.07 -12.48 8.86
CA MET A 61 -5.03 -12.91 9.80
C MET A 61 -4.35 -11.71 10.51
N ILE A 62 -4.07 -10.62 9.78
CA ILE A 62 -3.52 -9.39 10.40
C ILE A 62 -4.55 -8.81 11.38
N ALA A 63 -5.82 -8.72 10.99
CA ALA A 63 -6.89 -8.21 11.84
C ALA A 63 -7.13 -9.06 13.10
N GLU A 64 -6.89 -10.37 13.02
CA GLU A 64 -6.91 -11.27 14.18
C GLU A 64 -5.78 -10.96 15.16
N LEU A 65 -4.57 -10.66 14.69
CA LEU A 65 -3.44 -10.25 15.54
C LEU A 65 -3.64 -8.88 16.18
N GLU A 66 -4.45 -8.02 15.57
CA GLU A 66 -4.80 -6.72 16.13
C GLU A 66 -5.80 -6.82 17.29
N LYS A 67 -6.46 -7.97 17.52
CA LYS A 67 -7.43 -8.15 18.62
C LYS A 67 -6.76 -8.05 19.97
#